data_AF-A0AAW3HW65-F1
#
_entry.id   AF-A0AAW3HW65-F1
#
_cell.length_a   1.000
_cell.length_b   1.000
_cell.length_c   1.000
_cell.angle_alpha   90.00
_cell.angle_beta   90.00
_cell.angle_gamma   90.00
#
_symmetry.space_group_name_H-M   'P 1'
#
loop_
_entity.id
_entity.type
_entity.pdbx_description
1 polymer ?
#
loop_
_entity_poly.entity_id
_entity_poly.type
_entity_poly.pdbx_seq_one_letter_code
_entity_poly.pdbx_strand_id
1 'polypeptide(L)'
;MTPALRHERRTRTITELTCADPARIRTLAHAFIKANDIDLQRLRLLHARDDRAALRHLAHRIKGAAQMTGDAQLSRLCSVLSHACMDPDNHDLSLDAVVAQLDLALQEFGKSCKQMADEVVSR
;
A
#
# COMPACT_ATOMS: atom_id res chain seq x y z
N MET A 1 -4.36 -11.34 9.59
CA MET A 1 -3.02 -10.84 9.99
C MET A 1 -3.20 -9.49 10.65
N THR A 2 -2.60 -9.27 11.81
CA THR A 2 -2.72 -7.99 12.55
C THR A 2 -1.80 -6.93 11.96
N PRO A 3 -2.01 -5.63 12.23
CA PRO A 3 -1.09 -4.56 11.82
C PRO A 3 0.36 -4.80 12.28
N ALA A 4 0.56 -5.29 13.51
CA ALA A 4 1.89 -5.60 14.04
C ALA A 4 2.63 -6.66 13.20
N LEU A 5 1.98 -7.79 12.90
CA LEU A 5 2.57 -8.84 12.06
C LEU A 5 2.86 -8.36 10.63
N ARG A 6 2.03 -7.44 10.09
CA ARG A 6 2.32 -6.80 8.80
C ARG A 6 3.56 -5.93 8.86
N HIS A 7 3.68 -5.10 9.90
CA HIS A 7 4.86 -4.27 10.10
C HIS A 7 6.14 -5.12 10.22
N GLU A 8 6.16 -6.13 11.10
CA GLU A 8 7.30 -7.04 11.26
C GLU A 8 7.75 -7.66 9.93
N ARG A 9 6.78 -8.12 9.12
CA ARG A 9 7.07 -8.71 7.81
C ARG A 9 7.66 -7.70 6.83
N ARG A 10 7.14 -6.48 6.79
CA ARG A 10 7.65 -5.39 5.93
C ARG A 10 9.07 -5.00 6.36
N THR A 11 9.30 -4.82 7.66
CA THR A 11 10.61 -4.50 8.23
C THR A 11 11.63 -5.57 7.87
N ARG A 12 11.28 -6.86 8.04
CA ARG A 12 12.15 -7.97 7.64
C ARG A 12 12.49 -7.93 6.15
N THR A 13 11.49 -7.80 5.28
CA THR A 13 11.68 -7.77 3.82
C THR A 13 12.58 -6.61 3.40
N ILE A 14 12.34 -5.41 3.93
CA ILE A 14 13.16 -4.24 3.61
C ILE A 14 14.59 -4.40 4.15
N THR A 15 14.76 -4.94 5.35
CA THR A 15 16.08 -5.23 5.93
C THR A 15 16.86 -6.18 5.04
N GLU A 16 16.23 -7.25 4.55
CA GLU A 16 16.86 -8.20 3.62
C GLU A 16 17.25 -7.53 2.29
N LEU A 17 16.35 -6.75 1.68
CA LEU A 17 16.60 -6.03 0.41
C LEU A 17 17.73 -4.99 0.48
N THR A 18 17.95 -4.44 1.67
CA THR A 18 18.95 -3.38 1.91
C THR A 18 20.24 -3.92 2.51
N CYS A 19 20.37 -5.25 2.65
CA CYS A 19 21.49 -5.92 3.32
C CYS A 19 21.70 -5.40 4.76
N ALA A 20 20.61 -5.09 5.45
CA ALA A 20 20.57 -4.53 6.80
C ALA A 20 21.29 -3.18 6.98
N ASP A 21 21.58 -2.45 5.90
CA ASP A 21 22.18 -1.12 5.96
C ASP A 21 21.14 -0.09 6.47
N PRO A 22 21.35 0.52 7.65
CA PRO A 22 20.45 1.51 8.24
C PRO A 22 20.13 2.68 7.30
N ALA A 23 21.12 3.23 6.60
CA ALA A 23 20.93 4.37 5.72
C ALA A 23 20.04 4.01 4.52
N ARG A 24 20.21 2.79 3.97
CA ARG A 24 19.39 2.27 2.86
C ARG A 24 17.97 1.92 3.31
N ILE A 25 17.79 1.33 4.50
CA ILE A 25 16.47 1.08 5.09
C ILE A 25 15.70 2.39 5.21
N ARG A 26 16.32 3.42 5.83
CA ARG A 26 15.70 4.73 6.01
C ARG A 26 15.34 5.39 4.68
N THR A 27 16.25 5.36 3.71
CA THR A 27 16.02 5.93 2.37
C THR A 27 14.82 5.25 1.70
N LEU A 28 14.77 3.92 1.73
CA LEU A 28 13.68 3.17 1.12
C LEU A 28 12.35 3.38 1.85
N ALA A 29 12.36 3.44 3.18
CA ALA A 29 11.18 3.74 3.98
C ALA A 29 10.60 5.13 3.63
N HIS A 30 11.44 6.17 3.54
CA HIS A 30 10.99 7.50 3.09
C HIS A 30 10.47 7.53 1.66
N ALA A 31 11.07 6.75 0.75
CA ALA A 31 10.57 6.63 -0.61
C ALA A 31 9.15 6.03 -0.63
N PHE A 32 8.90 4.99 0.17
CA PHE A 32 7.56 4.42 0.33
C PHE A 32 6.57 5.37 0.98
N ILE A 33 6.96 6.15 2.00
CA ILE A 33 6.10 7.17 2.62
C ILE A 33 5.62 8.17 1.56
N LYS A 34 6.56 8.75 0.81
CA LYS A 34 6.25 9.74 -0.23
C LYS A 34 5.36 9.15 -1.33
N ALA A 35 5.66 7.93 -1.78
CA ALA A 35 4.85 7.25 -2.79
C ALA A 35 3.43 6.97 -2.30
N ASN A 36 3.28 6.49 -1.06
CA ASN A 36 2.02 6.14 -0.44
C ASN A 36 1.12 7.36 -0.20
N ASP A 37 1.68 8.50 0.20
CA ASP A 37 0.91 9.74 0.37
C ASP A 37 0.33 10.22 -0.97
N ILE A 38 1.10 10.10 -2.05
CA ILE A 38 0.63 10.38 -3.42
C ILE A 38 -0.45 9.37 -3.85
N ASP A 39 -0.28 8.08 -3.53
CA ASP A 39 -1.27 7.04 -3.85
C ASP A 39 -2.59 7.26 -3.12
N LEU A 40 -2.57 7.62 -1.84
CA LEU A 40 -3.76 7.94 -1.04
C LEU A 40 -4.54 9.10 -1.65
N GLN A 41 -3.84 10.20 -1.99
CA GLN A 41 -4.49 11.35 -2.60
C GLN A 41 -5.12 10.98 -3.95
N ARG A 42 -4.41 10.20 -4.78
CA ARG A 42 -4.92 9.75 -6.09
C ARG A 42 -6.11 8.80 -5.94
N LEU A 43 -6.07 7.87 -5.00
CA LEU A 43 -7.15 6.91 -4.78
C LEU A 43 -8.47 7.64 -4.51
N ARG A 44 -8.44 8.60 -3.57
CA ARG A 44 -9.61 9.40 -3.20
C ARG A 44 -10.11 10.27 -4.35
N LEU A 45 -9.20 10.93 -5.08
CA LEU A 45 -9.55 11.79 -6.20
C LEU A 45 -10.20 10.99 -7.35
N LEU A 46 -9.61 9.85 -7.71
CA LEU A 46 -10.09 9.04 -8.84
C LEU A 46 -11.41 8.36 -8.49
N HIS A 47 -11.59 7.92 -7.25
CA HIS A 47 -12.85 7.39 -6.76
C HIS A 47 -13.96 8.44 -6.77
N ALA A 48 -13.69 9.66 -6.31
CA ALA A 48 -14.66 10.77 -6.38
C ALA A 48 -15.06 11.15 -7.82
N ARG A 49 -14.25 10.79 -8.82
CA ARG A 49 -14.52 11.01 -10.25
C ARG A 49 -15.12 9.78 -10.96
N ASP A 50 -15.32 8.68 -10.24
CA ASP A 50 -15.65 7.35 -10.79
C ASP A 50 -14.73 6.94 -11.97
N ASP A 51 -13.45 7.34 -11.92
CA ASP A 51 -12.47 7.03 -12.96
C ASP A 51 -11.89 5.62 -12.75
N ARG A 52 -12.68 4.62 -13.11
CA ARG A 52 -12.37 3.20 -12.91
C ARG A 52 -11.14 2.74 -13.67
N ALA A 53 -10.90 3.29 -14.86
CA ALA A 53 -9.71 2.97 -15.64
C ALA A 53 -8.45 3.44 -14.91
N ALA A 54 -8.42 4.69 -14.45
CA ALA A 54 -7.30 5.22 -13.69
C ALA A 54 -7.14 4.53 -12.32
N LEU A 55 -8.24 4.17 -11.64
CA LEU A 55 -8.20 3.38 -10.40
C LEU A 55 -7.52 2.02 -10.60
N ARG A 56 -7.77 1.32 -11.70
CA ARG A 56 -7.08 0.07 -12.04
C ARG A 56 -5.58 0.27 -12.22
N HIS A 57 -5.19 1.31 -12.95
CA HIS A 57 -3.77 1.62 -13.13
C HIS A 57 -3.08 1.95 -11.79
N LEU A 58 -3.75 2.73 -10.94
CA LEU A 58 -3.28 3.03 -9.59
C LEU A 58 -3.14 1.76 -8.75
N ALA A 59 -4.14 0.88 -8.77
CA ALA A 59 -4.12 -0.39 -8.05
C ALA A 59 -2.93 -1.27 -8.48
N HIS A 60 -2.63 -1.35 -9.79
CA HIS A 60 -1.48 -2.10 -10.29
C HIS A 60 -0.14 -1.52 -9.77
N ARG A 61 -0.01 -0.20 -9.74
CA ARG A 61 1.17 0.49 -9.19
C ARG A 61 1.36 0.19 -7.70
N ILE A 62 0.31 0.35 -6.90
CA ILE A 62 0.34 0.09 -5.44
C ILE A 62 0.65 -1.39 -5.19
N LYS A 63 0.09 -2.31 -5.98
CA LYS A 63 0.37 -3.75 -5.89
C LYS A 63 1.86 -4.04 -6.01
N GLY A 64 2.58 -3.35 -6.88
CA GLY A 64 4.04 -3.47 -7.01
C GLY A 64 4.76 -3.12 -5.71
N ALA A 65 4.44 -1.98 -5.09
CA ALA A 65 5.01 -1.59 -3.79
C ALA A 65 4.66 -2.58 -2.68
N ALA A 66 3.43 -3.09 -2.66
CA ALA A 66 2.99 -4.12 -1.72
C ALA A 66 3.79 -5.42 -1.88
N GLN A 67 4.06 -5.86 -3.11
CA GLN A 67 4.85 -7.06 -3.38
C GLN A 67 6.32 -6.87 -2.97
N MET A 68 6.91 -5.70 -3.26
CA MET A 68 8.29 -5.38 -2.84
C MET A 68 8.47 -5.39 -1.31
N THR A 69 7.40 -5.12 -0.56
CA THR A 69 7.43 -5.08 0.91
C THR A 69 6.86 -6.34 1.56
N GLY A 70 6.50 -7.37 0.77
CA GLY A 70 5.93 -8.61 1.28
C GLY A 70 4.52 -8.48 1.86
N ASP A 71 3.79 -7.41 1.54
CA ASP A 71 2.44 -7.15 2.03
C ASP A 71 1.36 -7.84 1.19
N ALA A 72 1.05 -9.08 1.56
CA ALA A 72 0.05 -9.89 0.88
C ALA A 72 -1.38 -9.30 0.98
N GLN A 73 -1.70 -8.57 2.06
CA GLN A 73 -3.04 -8.00 2.22
C GLN A 73 -3.23 -6.82 1.27
N LEU A 74 -2.29 -5.88 1.25
CA LEU A 74 -2.36 -4.71 0.38
C LEU A 74 -2.36 -5.14 -1.10
N SER A 75 -1.54 -6.13 -1.46
CA SER A 75 -1.51 -6.73 -2.80
C SER A 75 -2.86 -7.37 -3.20
N ARG A 76 -3.53 -8.05 -2.26
CA ARG A 76 -4.87 -8.62 -2.47
C ARG A 76 -5.92 -7.53 -2.68
N LEU A 77 -5.94 -6.50 -1.83
CA LEU A 77 -6.88 -5.38 -1.95
C LEU A 77 -6.75 -4.65 -3.30
N CYS A 78 -5.51 -4.45 -3.78
CA CYS A 78 -5.28 -3.89 -5.11
C CYS A 78 -5.86 -4.78 -6.23
N SER A 79 -5.78 -6.10 -6.06
CA SER A 79 -6.37 -7.05 -7.01
C SER A 79 -7.91 -6.97 -6.95
N VAL A 80 -8.50 -6.91 -5.76
CA VAL A 80 -9.97 -6.75 -5.60
C VAL A 80 -10.46 -5.43 -6.22
N LEU A 81 -9.78 -4.31 -5.97
CA LEU A 81 -10.10 -3.03 -6.60
C LEU A 81 -10.05 -3.12 -8.13
N SER A 82 -9.03 -3.81 -8.66
CA SER A 82 -8.89 -3.98 -10.10
C SER A 82 -10.07 -4.76 -10.71
N HIS A 83 -10.59 -5.78 -10.02
CA HIS A 83 -11.75 -6.55 -10.46
C HIS A 83 -13.05 -5.74 -10.34
N ALA A 84 -13.28 -5.06 -9.21
CA ALA A 84 -14.46 -4.21 -9.01
C ALA A 84 -14.56 -3.07 -10.05
N CYS A 85 -13.42 -2.60 -10.56
CA CYS A 85 -13.39 -1.62 -11.65
C CYS A 85 -13.64 -2.22 -13.05
N MET A 86 -13.45 -3.52 -13.25
CA MET A 86 -13.65 -4.21 -14.53
C MET A 86 -15.09 -4.69 -14.74
N ASP A 87 -15.80 -4.98 -13.66
CA ASP A 87 -17.15 -5.55 -13.68
C ASP A 87 -18.09 -4.68 -12.83
N PRO A 88 -18.61 -3.56 -13.38
CA PRO A 88 -19.45 -2.61 -12.66
C PRO A 88 -20.77 -3.17 -12.15
N ASP A 89 -21.29 -4.17 -12.86
CA ASP A 89 -22.59 -4.79 -12.58
C ASP A 89 -22.46 -5.94 -11.58
N ASN A 90 -21.26 -6.17 -11.04
CA ASN A 90 -21.01 -7.15 -10.01
C ASN A 90 -21.54 -6.66 -8.65
N HIS A 91 -22.71 -7.16 -8.28
CA HIS A 91 -23.38 -6.78 -7.03
C HIS A 91 -22.67 -7.34 -5.78
N ASP A 92 -21.76 -8.29 -5.93
CA ASP A 92 -20.99 -8.87 -4.81
C ASP A 92 -19.83 -7.96 -4.37
N LEU A 93 -19.45 -6.96 -5.20
CA LEU A 93 -18.29 -6.10 -4.96
C LEU A 93 -18.67 -4.60 -5.02
N SER A 94 -18.95 -4.01 -3.86
CA SER A 94 -19.11 -2.56 -3.75
C SER A 94 -17.76 -1.84 -3.94
N LEU A 95 -17.65 -1.04 -5.02
CA LEU A 95 -16.46 -0.23 -5.30
C LEU A 95 -16.12 0.69 -4.10
N ASP A 96 -17.12 1.33 -3.50
CA ASP A 96 -16.95 2.19 -2.33
C ASP A 96 -16.35 1.44 -1.14
N ALA A 97 -16.86 0.24 -0.85
CA ALA A 97 -16.35 -0.58 0.24
C ALA A 97 -14.91 -1.04 -0.01
N VAL A 98 -14.58 -1.37 -1.27
CA VAL A 98 -13.23 -1.76 -1.66
C VAL A 98 -12.25 -0.60 -1.58
N VAL A 99 -12.65 0.59 -2.05
CA VAL A 99 -11.84 1.82 -1.94
C VAL A 99 -11.61 2.19 -0.48
N ALA A 100 -12.65 2.15 0.36
CA ALA A 100 -12.52 2.43 1.79
C ALA A 100 -11.55 1.47 2.50
N GLN A 101 -11.62 0.17 2.17
CA GLN A 101 -10.67 -0.82 2.71
C GLN A 101 -9.24 -0.58 2.23
N LEU A 102 -9.05 -0.23 0.95
CA LEU A 102 -7.73 0.08 0.42
C LEU A 102 -7.15 1.36 1.04
N ASP A 103 -7.98 2.39 1.25
CA ASP A 103 -7.58 3.63 1.91
C ASP A 103 -7.04 3.37 3.32
N LEU A 104 -7.78 2.61 4.13
CA LEU A 104 -7.34 2.21 5.47
C LEU A 104 -6.03 1.41 5.44
N ALA A 105 -5.88 0.50 4.46
CA ALA A 105 -4.67 -0.29 4.31
C ALA A 105 -3.46 0.56 3.91
N LEU A 106 -3.63 1.54 3.01
CA LEU A 106 -2.59 2.50 2.63
C LEU A 106 -2.20 3.42 3.80
N GLN A 107 -3.16 3.86 4.61
CA GLN A 107 -2.86 4.62 5.82
C GLN A 107 -2.02 3.81 6.81
N GLU A 108 -2.36 2.53 7.01
CA GLU A 108 -1.61 1.63 7.87
C GLU A 108 -0.21 1.32 7.31
N PHE A 109 -0.10 1.07 6.01
CA PHE A 109 1.19 0.89 5.33
C PHE A 109 2.09 2.13 5.52
N GLY A 110 1.56 3.33 5.30
CA GLY A 110 2.30 4.58 5.49
C GLY A 110 2.77 4.77 6.94
N LYS A 111 1.94 4.43 7.94
CA LYS A 111 2.34 4.45 9.37
C LYS A 111 3.47 3.46 9.64
N SER A 112 3.37 2.25 9.08
CA SER A 112 4.41 1.22 9.19
C SER A 112 5.75 1.68 8.61
N CYS A 113 5.73 2.36 7.46
CA CYS A 113 6.94 2.94 6.87
C CYS A 113 7.54 4.08 7.71
N LYS A 114 6.71 4.93 8.32
CA LYS A 114 7.18 5.97 9.25
C LYS A 114 7.87 5.34 10.46
N GLN A 115 7.23 4.36 11.07
CA GLN A 115 7.81 3.60 12.18
C GLN A 115 9.16 2.97 11.81
N MET A 116 9.28 2.32 10.64
CA MET A 116 10.55 1.77 10.16
C MET A 116 11.65 2.84 10.01
N ALA A 117 11.31 4.04 9.53
CA ALA A 117 12.28 5.12 9.39
C ALA A 117 12.77 5.64 10.75
N ASP A 118 11.87 5.73 11.74
CA ASP A 118 12.16 6.25 13.08
C ASP A 118 12.94 5.24 13.95
N GLU A 119 12.63 3.95 13.83
CA GLU A 119 13.31 2.86 14.57
C GLU A 119 14.80 2.75 14.21
N VAL A 120 15.15 3.08 12.97
CA VAL A 120 16.53 3.07 12.49
C VAL A 120 17.35 4.25 13.04
N VAL A 121 16.70 5.35 13.43
CA VAL A 121 17.37 6.51 14.06
C VAL A 121 17.72 6.23 15.52
N SER A 122 16.96 5.33 16.17
CA SER A 122 17.12 5.00 17.59
C SER A 122 18.18 3.91 17.86
N ARG A 123 18.88 3.42 16.84
CA ARG A 123 19.91 2.37 16.92
C ARG A 123 21.26 2.90 16.49
#